data_AF-A0A2V8PRE7-F1
#
_entry.id   AF-A0A2V8PRE7-F1
#
_cell.length_a   1.000
_cell.length_b   1.000
_cell.length_c   1.000
_cell.angle_alpha   90.00
_cell.angle_beta   90.00
_cell.angle_gamma   90.00
#
_symmetry.space_group_name_H-M   'P 1'
#
loop_
_entity.id
_entity.type
_entity.pdbx_description
1 polymer ?
#
loop_
_entity_poly.entity_id
_entity_poly.type
_entity_poly.pdbx_seq_one_letter_code
_entity_poly.pdbx_strand_id
1 'polypeptide(L)' 'MMTEPITLRIEADAARVFKSASQAERQKVEALVSILLQEYANTRSSSLKRVMDEIGEKAQQRGLTPEILESILEGD' A
#
# COMPACT_ATOMS: atom_id res chain seq x y z
N MET A 1 -14.72 -2.09 13.33
CA MET A 1 -13.47 -1.59 12.70
C MET A 1 -12.93 -0.48 13.58
N MET A 2 -11.64 -0.47 13.88
CA MET A 2 -11.03 0.64 14.63
C MET A 2 -10.61 1.72 13.64
N THR A 3 -11.02 2.96 13.88
CA THR A 3 -10.62 4.14 13.11
C THR A 3 -9.79 5.06 14.00
N GLU A 4 -8.79 5.71 13.42
CA GLU A 4 -7.91 6.65 14.12
C GLU A 4 -7.92 7.99 13.38
N PRO A 5 -8.05 9.13 14.09
CA PRO A 5 -8.11 10.43 13.44
C PRO A 5 -6.74 10.82 12.88
N ILE A 6 -6.75 11.36 11.66
CA ILE A 6 -5.58 11.96 11.01
C ILE A 6 -5.90 13.40 10.60
N THR A 7 -4.88 14.26 10.57
CA THR A 7 -5.03 15.63 10.04
C THR A 7 -4.61 15.67 8.58
N LEU A 8 -5.54 16.00 7.69
CA LEU A 8 -5.29 16.15 6.25
C LEU A 8 -5.40 17.63 5.85
N ARG A 9 -4.48 18.06 4.97
CA ARG A 9 -4.57 19.36 4.30
C ARG A 9 -5.30 19.15 2.97
N ILE A 10 -6.52 19.68 2.88
CA ILE A 10 -7.37 19.62 1.68
C ILE A 10 -7.78 21.05 1.28
N GLU A 11 -8.41 21.19 0.12
CA GLU A 11 -8.94 22.48 -0.33
C GLU A 11 -9.93 23.07 0.68
N ALA A 12 -9.90 24.40 0.82
CA ALA A 12 -10.68 25.10 1.84
C ALA A 12 -12.19 24.88 1.67
N ASP A 13 -12.69 24.80 0.44
CA ASP A 13 -14.10 24.52 0.15
C ASP A 13 -14.49 23.10 0.54
N ALA A 14 -13.67 22.10 0.20
CA ALA A 14 -13.89 20.72 0.62
C ALA A 14 -13.91 20.59 2.16
N ALA A 15 -13.00 21.29 2.85
CA ALA A 15 -12.98 21.34 4.31
C ALA A 15 -14.25 21.97 4.89
N ARG A 16 -14.77 23.05 4.28
CA ARG A 16 -16.04 23.66 4.69
C ARG A 16 -17.20 22.70 4.52
N VAL A 17 -17.32 22.06 3.35
CA VAL A 17 -18.40 21.10 3.04
C VAL A 17 -18.37 19.91 4.01
N PHE A 18 -17.20 19.32 4.26
CA PHE A 18 -17.06 18.21 5.20
C PHE A 18 -17.45 18.63 6.63
N LYS A 19 -17.04 19.84 7.06
CA LYS A 19 -17.41 20.39 8.37
C LYS A 19 -18.88 20.79 8.49
N SER A 20 -19.60 21.05 7.40
CA SER A 20 -21.04 21.30 7.45
C SER A 20 -21.89 20.02 7.32
N ALA A 21 -21.31 18.92 6.85
CA ALA A 21 -22.00 17.67 6.63
C ALA A 21 -22.44 16.99 7.94
N SER A 22 -23.50 16.18 7.86
CA SER A 22 -23.97 15.34 8.96
C SER A 22 -22.94 14.28 9.35
N GLN A 23 -23.06 13.71 10.55
CA GLN A 23 -22.16 12.66 11.01
C GLN A 23 -22.14 11.45 10.05
N ALA A 24 -23.31 11.05 9.53
CA ALA A 24 -23.42 9.94 8.60
C ALA A 24 -22.70 10.22 7.27
N GLU A 25 -22.78 11.45 6.76
CA GLU A 25 -22.08 11.86 5.55
C GLU A 25 -20.56 11.92 5.77
N ARG A 26 -20.12 12.45 6.90
CA ARG A 26 -18.69 12.47 7.26
C ARG A 26 -18.11 11.06 7.34
N GLN A 27 -18.82 10.13 7.98
CA GLN A 27 -18.40 8.73 8.07
C GLN A 27 -18.28 8.06 6.69
N LYS A 28 -19.18 8.37 5.76
CA LYS A 28 -19.08 7.88 4.38
C LYS A 28 -17.81 8.41 3.70
N VAL A 29 -17.52 9.69 3.86
CA VAL A 29 -16.31 10.30 3.29
C VAL A 29 -15.05 9.71 3.95
N GLU A 30 -15.03 9.52 5.26
CA GLU A 30 -13.92 8.87 5.99
C GLU A 30 -13.65 7.44 5.49
N ALA A 31 -14.72 6.68 5.20
CA ALA A 31 -14.60 5.34 4.61
C ALA A 31 -13.98 5.40 3.21
N LEU A 32 -14.39 6.35 2.37
CA LEU A 32 -13.81 6.54 1.03
C LEU A 32 -12.32 6.92 1.10
N VAL A 33 -11.96 7.83 2.01
CA VAL A 33 -10.55 8.20 2.25
C VAL A 33 -9.74 6.98 2.72
N SER A 34 -10.30 6.16 3.59
CA SER A 34 -9.64 4.93 4.07
C SER A 34 -9.36 3.95 2.93
N ILE A 35 -10.32 3.74 2.03
CA ILE A 35 -10.15 2.90 0.85
C ILE A 35 -9.07 3.46 -0.07
N LEU A 36 -9.10 4.77 -0.36
CA LEU A 36 -8.10 5.41 -1.21
C LEU A 36 -6.68 5.29 -0.65
N LEU A 37 -6.51 5.45 0.67
CA LEU A 37 -5.22 5.29 1.33
C LEU A 37 -4.73 3.83 1.30
N GLN A 38 -5.64 2.86 1.44
CA GLN A 38 -5.32 1.44 1.29
C GLN A 38 -4.91 1.10 -0.14
N GLU A 39 -5.62 1.60 -1.15
CA GLU A 39 -5.23 1.43 -2.56
C GLU A 39 -3.86 2.03 -2.82
N TYR A 40 -3.59 3.24 -2.34
CA TYR A 40 -2.27 3.86 -2.45
C TYR A 40 -1.16 3.01 -1.82
N ALA A 41 -1.41 2.45 -0.62
CA ALA A 41 -0.49 1.55 0.04
C ALA A 41 -0.29 0.24 -0.76
N ASN A 42 -1.36 -0.28 -1.36
CA ASN A 42 -1.33 -1.48 -2.17
C ASN A 42 -0.64 -1.28 -3.53
N THR A 43 -0.73 -0.10 -4.14
CA THR A 43 0.04 0.23 -5.36
C THR A 43 1.52 0.41 -5.06
N ARG A 44 1.87 0.97 -3.89
CA ARG A 44 3.26 1.01 -3.40
C ARG A 44 3.80 -0.40 -3.14
N SER A 45 2.97 -1.26 -2.58
CA SER A 45 3.33 -2.66 -2.34
C SER A 45 3.41 -3.42 -3.67
N SER A 46 2.53 -3.26 -4.65
CA SER A 46 2.62 -3.99 -5.92
C SER A 46 3.76 -3.56 -6.87
N SER A 47 4.72 -2.75 -6.42
CA SER A 47 5.93 -2.47 -7.22
C SER A 47 6.64 -3.78 -7.59
N LEU A 48 7.04 -3.89 -8.86
CA LEU A 48 7.80 -5.04 -9.37
C LEU A 48 8.98 -5.38 -8.45
N LYS A 49 9.63 -4.35 -7.87
CA LYS A 49 10.70 -4.52 -6.89
C LYS A 49 10.27 -5.37 -5.69
N ARG A 50 9.15 -5.06 -5.02
CA ARG A 50 8.70 -5.86 -3.87
C ARG A 50 8.33 -7.28 -4.29
N VAL A 51 7.74 -7.46 -5.48
CA VAL A 51 7.45 -8.79 -6.02
C VAL A 51 8.74 -9.57 -6.25
N MET A 52 9.78 -8.94 -6.80
CA MET A 52 11.11 -9.54 -6.98
C MET A 52 11.77 -9.85 -5.63
N ASP A 53 11.65 -8.97 -4.64
CA ASP A 53 12.17 -9.19 -3.29
C ASP A 53 11.50 -10.40 -2.64
N GLU A 54 10.16 -10.52 -2.71
CA GLU A 54 9.42 -11.68 -2.22
C GLU A 54 9.78 -12.99 -2.95
N ILE A 55 10.02 -12.92 -4.26
CA ILE A 55 10.48 -14.08 -5.03
C ILE A 55 11.88 -14.50 -4.57
N GLY A 56 12.78 -13.52 -4.36
CA GLY A 56 14.13 -13.75 -3.85
C GLY A 56 14.13 -14.42 -2.47
N GLU A 57 13.34 -13.92 -1.54
CA GLU A 57 13.20 -14.51 -0.19
C GLU A 57 12.69 -15.95 -0.25
N LYS A 58 11.65 -16.22 -1.06
CA LYS A 58 11.11 -17.57 -1.22
C LYS A 58 12.11 -18.52 -1.88
N ALA A 59 12.89 -18.03 -2.84
CA ALA A 59 13.91 -18.83 -3.50
C ALA A 59 15.03 -19.22 -2.52
N GLN A 60 15.50 -18.27 -1.70
CA GLN A 60 16.49 -18.54 -0.65
C GLN A 60 15.97 -19.56 0.38
N GLN A 61 14.73 -19.41 0.85
CA GLN A 61 14.10 -20.38 1.77
C GLN A 61 13.99 -21.80 1.16
N ARG A 62 13.95 -21.90 -0.17
CA ARG A 62 13.91 -23.17 -0.90
C ARG A 62 15.30 -23.71 -1.27
N GLY A 63 16.36 -23.08 -0.79
CA GLY A 63 17.74 -23.52 -0.98
C GLY A 63 18.46 -22.90 -2.18
N LEU A 64 17.94 -21.81 -2.76
CA LEU A 64 18.72 -21.01 -3.71
C LEU A 64 19.87 -20.33 -2.97
N THR A 65 21.10 -20.79 -3.19
CA THR A 65 22.32 -20.17 -2.66
C THR A 65 22.94 -19.23 -3.70
N PRO A 66 23.85 -18.32 -3.31
CA PRO A 66 24.55 -17.46 -4.25
C PRO A 66 25.24 -18.23 -5.38
N GLU A 67 25.81 -19.39 -5.09
CA GLU A 67 26.54 -20.23 -6.05
C GLU A 67 25.60 -20.85 -7.09
N ILE A 68 24.41 -21.33 -6.67
CA ILE A 68 23.39 -21.85 -7.59
C ILE A 68 22.81 -20.73 -8.44
N LEU A 69 22.64 -19.54 -7.87
CA LEU A 69 22.20 -18.37 -8.63
C LEU A 69 23.24 -17.98 -9.69
N GLU A 70 24.51 -17.98 -9.32
CA GLU A 70 25.62 -17.69 -10.24
C GLU A 70 25.65 -18.68 -11.41
N SER A 71 25.51 -19.99 -11.15
CA SER A 71 25.47 -21.00 -12.23
C SER A 71 24.26 -20.82 -13.17
N ILE A 72 23.09 -20.42 -12.66
CA ILE A 72 21.90 -20.13 -13.47
C ILE A 72 22.12 -18.88 -14.35
N LEU A 73 22.79 -17.85 -13.82
CA LEU A 73 23.01 -16.59 -14.54
C LEU A 73 24.12 -16.68 -15.58
N GLU A 74 25.13 -17.50 -15.32
CA GLU A 74 26.19 -17.81 -16.29
C GLU A 74 25.70 -18.74 -17.42
N GLY A 75 24.55 -19.39 -17.22
CA GLY A 75 23.81 -20.06 -18.27
C GLY A 75 24.41 -21.39 -18.71
N ASP A 76 24.66 -22.30 -17.76
CA ASP A 76 24.95 -23.71 -18.07
C ASP A 76 24.07 -24.29 -19.20
#